data_AF-A0A943WWB8-F1
#
_entry.id   AF-A0A943WWB8-F1
#
_cell.length_a   1.000
_cell.length_b   1.000
_cell.length_c   1.000
_cell.angle_alpha   90.00
_cell.angle_beta   90.00
_cell.angle_gamma   90.00
#
_symmetry.space_group_name_H-M   'P 1'
#
loop_
_entity.id
_entity.type
_entity.pdbx_description
1 polymer ?
#
loop_
_entity_poly.entity_id
_entity_poly.type
_entity_poly.pdbx_seq_one_letter_code
_entity_poly.pdbx_strand_id
1 'polypeptide(L)'
;MGKHHILPALALAGGLAGFGLRLWQRTSAMDPVTELFTSGAPASLALWGLMVALALAALWLGRDGKHPEHPERTFHCASPGYMTLMTASGMCFLLAAALGVPELIEQLQAWQADPKHHIMPAVFAVTVAACLVGAVGALVFGRNNYRAVTGAQTGIPAALPACAALPWLMEVYQTYSRDPVLLRSSVPLLACVFLLLALYQQAAFFYHRPHPRRFILFAVLGSAFGGASLADGRSLFGIVSTAAFLLCTLGGLTALSYSRFSPKAVGQQTLDSTVH
;
A
#
# COMPACT_ATOMS: atom_id res chain seq x y z
N MET A 1 -14.51 22.65 -5.28
CA MET A 1 -13.52 21.56 -5.39
C MET A 1 -14.25 20.27 -5.75
N GLY A 2 -13.86 19.60 -6.84
CA GLY A 2 -14.58 18.44 -7.37
C GLY A 2 -14.49 17.23 -6.45
N LYS A 3 -15.57 16.43 -6.37
CA LYS A 3 -15.71 15.25 -5.50
C LYS A 3 -14.69 14.12 -5.80
N HIS A 4 -13.83 14.28 -6.80
CA HIS A 4 -12.87 13.27 -7.26
C HIS A 4 -11.65 13.12 -6.34
N HIS A 5 -11.32 14.12 -5.53
CA HIS A 5 -10.14 14.06 -4.66
C HIS A 5 -10.43 13.50 -3.25
N ILE A 6 -11.69 13.18 -2.93
CA ILE A 6 -12.10 12.84 -1.56
C ILE A 6 -11.40 11.56 -1.07
N LEU A 7 -11.38 10.50 -1.88
CA LEU A 7 -10.77 9.22 -1.52
C LEU A 7 -9.24 9.32 -1.34
N PRO A 8 -8.46 9.84 -2.32
CA PRO A 8 -7.02 9.98 -2.12
C PRO A 8 -6.66 10.98 -1.03
N ALA A 9 -7.43 12.06 -0.84
CA ALA A 9 -7.23 12.98 0.27
C ALA A 9 -7.48 12.31 1.63
N LEU A 10 -8.52 11.47 1.75
CA LEU A 10 -8.80 10.70 2.96
C LEU A 10 -7.66 9.73 3.28
N ALA A 11 -7.14 9.02 2.28
CA ALA A 11 -6.02 8.11 2.45
C ALA A 11 -4.73 8.84 2.88
N LEU A 12 -4.43 9.99 2.25
CA LEU A 12 -3.28 10.83 2.63
C LEU A 12 -3.42 11.40 4.04
N ALA A 13 -4.59 11.96 4.37
CA ALA A 13 -4.87 12.49 5.70
C ALA A 13 -4.81 11.38 6.76
N GLY A 14 -5.35 10.20 6.46
CA GLY A 14 -5.28 9.03 7.33
C GLY A 14 -3.84 8.54 7.55
N GLY A 15 -3.01 8.53 6.50
CA GLY A 15 -1.59 8.21 6.60
C GLY A 15 -0.81 9.19 7.47
N LEU A 16 -1.00 10.50 7.27
CA LEU A 16 -0.34 11.56 8.05
C LEU A 16 -0.81 11.56 9.52
N ALA A 17 -2.11 11.41 9.76
CA ALA A 17 -2.66 11.30 11.11
C ALA A 17 -2.16 10.03 11.81
N GLY A 18 -2.09 8.89 11.09
CA GLY A 18 -1.51 7.66 11.60
C GLY A 18 -0.04 7.82 12.00
N PHE A 19 0.76 8.49 11.17
CA PHE A 19 2.16 8.82 11.46
C PHE A 19 2.29 9.67 12.74
N GLY A 20 1.54 10.77 12.83
CA GLY A 20 1.57 11.67 13.98
C GLY A 20 1.12 11.00 15.28
N LEU A 21 0.04 10.22 15.25
CA LEU A 21 -0.43 9.47 16.40
C LEU A 21 0.55 8.39 16.83
N ARG A 22 1.22 7.73 15.88
CA ARG A 22 2.26 6.73 16.21
C ARG A 22 3.50 7.37 16.83
N LEU A 23 3.90 8.55 16.34
CA LEU A 23 4.97 9.32 16.95
C LEU A 23 4.60 9.75 18.38
N TRP A 24 3.38 10.24 18.58
CA TRP A 24 2.88 10.60 19.90
C TRP A 24 2.78 9.40 20.86
N GLN A 25 2.34 8.25 20.34
CA GLN A 25 2.30 6.99 21.09
C GLN A 25 3.71 6.58 21.56
N ARG A 26 4.72 6.72 20.70
CA ARG A 26 6.11 6.41 21.04
C ARG A 26 6.70 7.36 22.07
N THR A 27 6.38 8.65 22.01
CA THR A 27 6.93 9.63 22.95
C THR A 27 6.24 9.63 24.32
N SER A 28 4.95 9.29 24.36
CA SER A 28 4.13 9.45 25.57
C SER A 28 3.79 8.16 26.30
N ALA A 29 3.69 7.02 25.60
CA ALA A 29 3.18 5.77 26.17
C ALA A 29 4.23 4.66 26.31
N MET A 30 5.42 4.86 25.74
CA MET A 30 6.54 3.93 25.82
C MET A 30 7.28 4.14 27.14
N ASP A 31 7.31 3.12 28.00
CA ASP A 31 8.13 3.15 29.20
C ASP A 31 9.62 2.91 28.82
N PRO A 32 10.54 3.85 29.11
CA PRO A 32 11.94 3.74 28.73
C PRO A 32 12.69 2.59 29.43
N VAL A 33 12.16 2.06 30.54
CA VAL A 33 12.82 0.98 31.29
C VAL A 33 12.36 -0.39 30.83
N THR A 34 11.07 -0.56 30.59
CA THR A 34 10.49 -1.87 30.23
C THR A 34 10.30 -2.07 28.74
N GLU A 35 10.48 -1.02 27.93
CA GLU A 35 10.15 -0.97 26.50
C GLU A 35 8.70 -1.41 26.16
N LEU A 36 7.82 -1.41 27.16
CA LEU A 36 6.43 -1.79 27.02
C LEU A 36 5.56 -0.55 26.84
N PHE A 37 4.51 -0.70 26.05
CA PHE A 37 3.46 0.30 25.97
C PHE A 37 2.56 0.18 27.20
N THR A 38 2.36 1.29 27.89
CA THR A 38 1.39 1.39 28.98
C THR A 38 -0.01 1.01 28.50
N SER A 39 -0.64 0.06 29.19
CA SER A 39 -1.98 -0.41 28.86
C SER A 39 -2.99 0.72 29.02
N GLY A 40 -3.88 0.91 28.04
CA GLY A 40 -4.91 1.96 28.06
C GLY A 40 -4.41 3.39 27.78
N ALA A 41 -3.16 3.56 27.33
CA ALA A 41 -2.67 4.89 26.99
C ALA A 41 -3.57 5.60 25.95
N PRO A 42 -3.87 6.90 26.13
CA PRO A 42 -4.79 7.62 25.26
C PRO A 42 -4.31 7.66 23.81
N ALA A 43 -3.00 7.69 23.59
CA ALA A 43 -2.40 7.63 22.25
C ALA A 43 -2.67 6.29 21.53
N SER A 44 -2.62 5.17 22.27
CA SER A 44 -2.95 3.84 21.73
C SER A 44 -4.43 3.75 21.34
N LEU A 45 -5.33 4.25 22.20
CA LEU A 45 -6.76 4.30 21.91
C LEU A 45 -7.09 5.24 20.74
N ALA A 46 -6.43 6.40 20.67
CA ALA A 46 -6.59 7.35 19.58
C ALA A 46 -6.17 6.75 18.22
N LEU A 47 -5.07 6.00 18.18
CA LEU A 47 -4.62 5.33 16.97
C LEU A 47 -5.66 4.30 16.48
N TRP A 48 -6.13 3.42 17.36
CA TRP A 48 -7.17 2.43 17.00
C TRP A 48 -8.51 3.10 16.64
N GLY A 49 -8.89 4.15 17.37
CA GLY A 49 -10.07 4.95 17.08
C GLY A 49 -10.02 5.59 15.69
N LEU A 50 -8.85 6.12 15.29
CA LEU A 50 -8.63 6.62 13.93
C LEU A 50 -8.81 5.52 12.88
N MET A 51 -8.25 4.32 13.11
CA MET A 51 -8.39 3.19 12.17
C MET A 51 -9.85 2.77 12.00
N VAL A 52 -10.61 2.71 13.10
CA VAL A 52 -12.05 2.40 13.07
C VAL A 52 -12.81 3.50 12.32
N ALA A 53 -12.54 4.77 12.61
CA ALA A 53 -13.19 5.89 11.92
C ALA A 53 -12.92 5.89 10.41
N LEU A 54 -11.66 5.64 10.01
CA LEU A 54 -11.28 5.53 8.60
C LEU A 54 -11.91 4.32 7.92
N ALA A 55 -12.02 3.18 8.61
CA ALA A 55 -12.71 2.00 8.10
C ALA A 55 -14.20 2.30 7.83
N LEU A 56 -14.88 2.95 8.79
CA LEU A 56 -16.28 3.33 8.65
C LEU A 56 -16.48 4.34 7.51
N ALA A 57 -15.61 5.35 7.41
CA ALA A 57 -15.62 6.31 6.32
C ALA A 57 -15.42 5.60 4.96
N ALA A 58 -14.42 4.72 4.84
CA ALA A 58 -14.17 3.97 3.62
C ALA A 58 -15.35 3.07 3.22
N LEU A 59 -16.00 2.41 4.20
CA LEU A 59 -17.20 1.61 3.97
C LEU A 59 -18.40 2.45 3.52
N TRP A 60 -18.56 3.65 4.09
CA TRP A 60 -19.62 4.59 3.76
C TRP A 60 -19.45 5.15 2.34
N LEU A 61 -18.27 5.68 2.00
CA LEU A 61 -17.93 6.11 0.64
C LEU A 61 -17.94 4.94 -0.37
N GLY A 62 -17.80 3.71 0.12
CA GLY A 62 -17.94 2.49 -0.67
C GLY A 62 -19.36 2.23 -1.18
N ARG A 63 -20.43 2.73 -0.54
CA ARG A 63 -21.83 2.32 -0.80
C ARG A 63 -22.38 2.75 -2.17
N ASP A 64 -22.05 3.95 -2.64
CA ASP A 64 -22.74 4.58 -3.78
C ASP A 64 -22.09 4.28 -5.15
N GLY A 65 -21.93 3.01 -5.51
CA GLY A 65 -21.22 2.64 -6.74
C GLY A 65 -22.03 1.69 -7.61
N LYS A 66 -22.38 2.14 -8.83
CA LYS A 66 -22.81 1.19 -9.88
C LYS A 66 -21.67 0.21 -10.13
N HIS A 67 -21.99 -1.07 -10.31
CA HIS A 67 -21.00 -2.06 -10.72
C HIS A 67 -20.41 -1.64 -12.07
N PRO A 68 -19.08 -1.53 -12.20
CA PRO A 68 -18.47 -1.12 -13.46
C PRO A 68 -18.68 -2.20 -14.52
N GLU A 69 -19.32 -1.84 -15.64
CA GLU A 69 -19.54 -2.71 -16.80
C GLU A 69 -18.21 -3.16 -17.43
N HIS A 70 -17.19 -2.29 -17.37
CA HIS A 70 -15.80 -2.58 -17.79
C HIS A 70 -14.81 -2.33 -16.64
N PRO A 71 -14.49 -3.34 -15.82
CA PRO A 71 -13.69 -3.16 -14.60
C PRO A 71 -12.25 -2.71 -14.88
N GLU A 72 -11.67 -3.14 -16.00
CA GLU A 72 -10.31 -2.75 -16.44
C GLU A 72 -10.21 -1.27 -16.86
N ARG A 73 -11.27 -0.70 -17.47
CA ARG A 73 -11.34 0.74 -17.79
C ARG A 73 -11.54 1.62 -16.56
N THR A 74 -11.91 1.03 -15.42
CA THR A 74 -12.19 1.79 -14.20
C THR A 74 -10.92 2.42 -13.60
N PHE A 75 -9.73 1.90 -13.93
CA PHE A 75 -8.46 2.50 -13.52
C PHE A 75 -7.82 3.40 -14.59
N HIS A 76 -8.53 3.68 -15.68
CA HIS A 76 -8.04 4.64 -16.66
C HIS A 76 -8.02 6.05 -16.05
N CYS A 77 -6.83 6.65 -16.01
CA CYS A 77 -6.65 8.01 -15.53
C CYS A 77 -5.59 8.74 -16.35
N ALA A 78 -6.03 9.60 -17.27
CA ALA A 78 -5.16 10.46 -18.06
C ALA A 78 -4.67 11.70 -17.27
N SER A 79 -4.54 11.59 -15.94
CA SER A 79 -4.05 12.69 -15.12
C SER A 79 -2.52 12.61 -14.95
N PRO A 80 -1.80 13.74 -15.10
CA PRO A 80 -0.36 13.77 -14.82
C PRO A 80 -0.03 13.34 -13.38
N GLY A 81 -0.90 13.70 -12.42
CA GLY A 81 -0.72 13.34 -11.01
C GLY A 81 -0.78 11.84 -10.73
N TYR A 82 -1.59 11.08 -11.47
CA TYR A 82 -1.57 9.62 -11.39
C TYR A 82 -0.24 9.06 -11.90
N MET A 83 0.24 9.56 -13.05
CA MET A 83 1.51 9.12 -13.61
C MET A 83 2.68 9.40 -12.67
N THR A 84 2.72 10.60 -12.06
CA THR A 84 3.78 10.95 -11.10
C THR A 84 3.76 10.06 -9.86
N LEU A 85 2.59 9.66 -9.35
CA LEU A 85 2.50 8.71 -8.23
C LEU A 85 3.03 7.33 -8.62
N MET A 86 2.68 6.82 -9.80
CA MET A 86 3.13 5.51 -10.28
C MET A 86 4.63 5.50 -10.60
N THR A 87 5.15 6.58 -11.19
CA THR A 87 6.60 6.71 -11.43
C THR A 87 7.37 6.88 -10.12
N ALA A 88 6.88 7.69 -9.18
CA ALA A 88 7.49 7.82 -7.86
C ALA A 88 7.50 6.48 -7.12
N SER A 89 6.40 5.71 -7.16
CA SER A 89 6.36 4.36 -6.62
C SER A 89 7.41 3.44 -7.26
N GLY A 90 7.52 3.43 -8.59
CA GLY A 90 8.54 2.66 -9.31
C GLY A 90 9.96 3.05 -8.93
N MET A 91 10.24 4.36 -8.80
CA MET A 91 11.55 4.86 -8.37
C MET A 91 11.85 4.50 -6.91
N CYS A 92 10.85 4.57 -6.01
CA CYS A 92 11.00 4.10 -4.65
C CYS A 92 11.28 2.59 -4.59
N PHE A 93 10.66 1.77 -5.43
CA PHE A 93 10.99 0.35 -5.50
C PHE A 93 12.43 0.10 -5.96
N LEU A 94 12.91 0.83 -6.97
CA LEU A 94 14.30 0.72 -7.41
C LEU A 94 15.28 1.20 -6.33
N LEU A 95 14.94 2.29 -5.63
CA LEU A 95 15.73 2.78 -4.51
C LEU A 95 15.75 1.78 -3.34
N ALA A 96 14.61 1.17 -3.02
CA ALA A 96 14.53 0.09 -2.03
C ALA A 96 15.42 -1.09 -2.44
N ALA A 97 15.37 -1.53 -3.69
CA ALA A 97 16.26 -2.58 -4.18
C ALA A 97 17.74 -2.19 -4.00
N ALA A 98 18.13 -0.96 -4.36
CA ALA A 98 19.51 -0.48 -4.23
C ALA A 98 19.96 -0.40 -2.75
N LEU A 99 19.10 0.07 -1.85
CA LEU A 99 19.38 0.16 -0.42
C LEU A 99 19.39 -1.22 0.28
N GLY A 100 18.63 -2.19 -0.25
CA GLY A 100 18.58 -3.54 0.31
C GLY A 100 19.81 -4.39 -0.01
N VAL A 101 20.56 -4.10 -1.08
CA VAL A 101 21.79 -4.84 -1.43
C VAL A 101 22.88 -4.77 -0.35
N PRO A 102 23.29 -3.60 0.17
CA PRO A 102 24.30 -3.56 1.24
C PRO A 102 23.83 -4.27 2.51
N GLU A 103 22.58 -4.04 2.92
CA GLU A 103 21.98 -4.71 4.09
C GLU A 103 21.94 -6.25 3.90
N LEU A 104 21.69 -6.72 2.68
CA LEU A 104 21.71 -8.15 2.34
C LEU A 104 23.14 -8.73 2.43
N ILE A 105 24.14 -7.99 1.95
CA ILE A 105 25.55 -8.40 2.03
C ILE A 105 25.97 -8.54 3.50
N GLU A 106 25.62 -7.56 4.34
CA GLU A 106 25.91 -7.59 5.77
C GLU A 106 25.25 -8.79 6.46
N GLN A 107 23.95 -9.03 6.21
CA GLN A 107 23.24 -10.18 6.78
C GLN A 107 23.81 -11.52 6.28
N LEU A 108 24.23 -11.58 5.02
CA LEU A 108 24.84 -12.80 4.45
C LEU A 108 26.21 -13.06 5.06
N GLN A 109 27.02 -12.02 5.27
CA GLN A 109 28.31 -12.13 5.95
C GLN A 109 28.15 -12.55 7.41
N ALA A 110 27.18 -11.99 8.13
CA ALA A 110 26.86 -12.38 9.50
C ALA A 110 26.44 -13.86 9.58
N TRP A 111 25.62 -14.32 8.63
CA TRP A 111 25.25 -15.73 8.51
C TRP A 111 26.44 -16.64 8.18
N GLN A 112 27.34 -16.23 7.28
CA GLN A 112 28.55 -16.99 6.96
C GLN A 112 29.52 -17.09 8.13
N ALA A 113 29.64 -16.01 8.92
CA ALA A 113 30.52 -15.97 10.09
C ALA A 113 29.99 -16.83 11.24
N ASP A 114 28.68 -16.83 11.49
CA ASP A 114 28.07 -17.67 12.52
C ASP A 114 26.67 -18.20 12.12
N PRO A 115 26.63 -19.35 11.44
CA PRO A 115 25.39 -19.96 10.96
C PRO A 115 24.48 -20.49 12.09
N LYS A 116 24.99 -20.64 13.32
CA LYS A 116 24.21 -21.21 14.44
C LYS A 116 23.32 -20.16 15.10
N HIS A 117 23.76 -18.90 15.11
CA HIS A 117 23.04 -17.80 15.75
C HIS A 117 22.28 -16.90 14.76
N HIS A 118 22.58 -16.99 13.46
CA HIS A 118 21.92 -16.19 12.41
C HIS A 118 21.11 -17.08 11.48
N ILE A 119 19.89 -16.65 11.14
CA ILE A 119 19.04 -17.32 10.15
C ILE A 119 19.50 -16.87 8.76
N MET A 120 19.47 -17.80 7.80
CA MET A 120 19.79 -17.49 6.40
C MET A 120 18.86 -16.36 5.87
N PRO A 121 19.40 -15.26 5.32
CA PRO A 121 18.63 -14.10 4.86
C PRO A 121 17.94 -14.33 3.49
N ALA A 122 17.43 -15.54 3.25
CA ALA A 122 16.83 -15.92 1.98
C ALA A 122 15.58 -15.10 1.66
N VAL A 123 14.71 -14.88 2.65
CA VAL A 123 13.46 -14.09 2.48
C VAL A 123 13.79 -12.62 2.22
N PHE A 124 14.80 -12.06 2.89
CA PHE A 124 15.26 -10.70 2.63
C PHE A 124 15.79 -10.56 1.20
N ALA A 125 16.63 -11.50 0.74
CA ALA A 125 17.13 -11.53 -0.63
C ALA A 125 16.01 -11.57 -1.68
N VAL A 126 15.00 -12.44 -1.45
CA VAL A 126 13.82 -12.52 -2.33
C VAL A 126 13.03 -11.22 -2.30
N THR A 127 12.93 -10.55 -1.16
CA THR A 127 12.23 -9.25 -1.04
C THR A 127 12.95 -8.15 -1.82
N VAL A 128 14.29 -8.07 -1.73
CA VAL A 128 15.10 -7.12 -2.50
C VAL A 128 14.93 -7.36 -4.01
N ALA A 129 14.97 -8.62 -4.45
CA ALA A 129 14.71 -8.97 -5.85
C ALA A 129 13.26 -8.64 -6.27
N ALA A 130 12.29 -8.89 -5.39
CA ALA A 130 10.90 -8.59 -5.61
C ALA A 130 10.61 -7.09 -5.76
N CYS A 131 11.42 -6.20 -5.17
CA CYS A 131 11.31 -4.77 -5.42
C CYS A 131 11.51 -4.42 -6.90
N LEU A 132 12.38 -5.12 -7.64
CA LEU A 132 12.52 -4.91 -9.09
C LEU A 132 11.25 -5.30 -9.84
N VAL A 133 10.61 -6.39 -9.43
CA VAL A 133 9.31 -6.84 -9.97
C VAL A 133 8.22 -5.81 -9.65
N GLY A 134 8.21 -5.26 -8.43
CA GLY A 134 7.32 -4.18 -8.01
C GLY A 134 7.51 -2.90 -8.82
N ALA A 135 8.76 -2.53 -9.13
CA ALA A 135 9.08 -1.37 -9.97
C ALA A 135 8.54 -1.53 -11.40
N VAL A 136 8.81 -2.68 -12.03
CA VAL A 136 8.29 -3.00 -13.38
C VAL A 136 6.76 -3.01 -13.35
N GLY A 137 6.17 -3.64 -12.34
CA GLY A 137 4.73 -3.65 -12.09
C GLY A 137 4.16 -2.24 -12.05
N ALA A 138 4.65 -1.39 -11.15
CA ALA A 138 4.17 -0.02 -10.98
C ALA A 138 4.28 0.83 -12.27
N LEU A 139 5.42 0.75 -12.98
CA LEU A 139 5.65 1.55 -14.18
C LEU A 139 4.82 1.07 -15.37
N VAL A 140 4.80 -0.25 -15.65
CA VAL A 140 4.04 -0.81 -16.77
C VAL A 140 2.55 -0.68 -16.52
N PHE A 141 2.09 -0.98 -15.31
CA PHE A 141 0.71 -0.79 -14.89
C PHE A 141 0.27 0.68 -15.00
N GLY A 142 1.09 1.61 -14.47
CA GLY A 142 0.87 3.04 -14.56
C GLY A 142 0.75 3.52 -16.01
N ARG A 143 1.69 3.12 -16.87
CA ARG A 143 1.70 3.44 -18.30
C ARG A 143 0.47 2.91 -19.02
N ASN A 144 0.10 1.65 -18.78
CA ASN A 144 -1.03 1.01 -19.46
C ASN A 144 -2.35 1.69 -19.11
N ASN A 145 -2.57 1.99 -17.82
CA ASN A 145 -3.76 2.71 -17.36
C ASN A 145 -3.82 4.17 -17.83
N TYR A 146 -2.68 4.83 -17.99
CA TYR A 146 -2.65 6.20 -18.54
C TYR A 146 -2.95 6.24 -20.04
N ARG A 147 -2.51 5.21 -20.79
CA ARG A 147 -2.73 5.09 -22.24
C ARG A 147 -4.04 4.38 -22.60
N ALA A 148 -4.88 4.05 -21.62
CA ALA A 148 -6.12 3.29 -21.83
C ALA A 148 -5.92 1.94 -22.54
N VAL A 149 -4.76 1.29 -22.37
CA VAL A 149 -4.53 -0.03 -22.95
C VAL A 149 -5.42 -1.04 -22.22
N THR A 150 -6.21 -1.81 -22.96
CA THR A 150 -7.14 -2.81 -22.43
C THR A 150 -6.84 -4.21 -22.98
N GLY A 151 -7.28 -5.27 -22.28
CA GLY A 151 -7.14 -6.65 -22.71
C GLY A 151 -6.12 -7.47 -21.90
N ALA A 152 -5.88 -8.72 -22.32
CA ALA A 152 -5.12 -9.73 -21.57
C ALA A 152 -3.70 -9.31 -21.18
N GLN A 153 -3.09 -8.38 -21.92
CA GLN A 153 -1.74 -7.86 -21.66
C GLN A 153 -1.65 -6.96 -20.40
N THR A 154 -2.78 -6.57 -19.81
CA THR A 154 -2.83 -5.68 -18.63
C THR A 154 -2.94 -6.41 -17.30
N GLY A 155 -3.38 -7.67 -17.29
CA GLY A 155 -3.58 -8.45 -16.06
C GLY A 155 -2.27 -8.80 -15.35
N ILE A 156 -1.27 -9.27 -16.10
CA ILE A 156 0.05 -9.65 -15.54
C ILE A 156 0.72 -8.46 -14.82
N PRO A 157 0.92 -7.28 -15.45
CA PRO A 157 1.58 -6.16 -14.78
C PRO A 157 0.79 -5.61 -13.59
N ALA A 158 -0.54 -5.77 -13.56
CA ALA A 158 -1.37 -5.39 -12.41
C ALA A 158 -1.13 -6.26 -11.17
N ALA A 159 -0.76 -7.53 -11.36
CA ALA A 159 -0.50 -8.47 -10.27
C ALA A 159 0.94 -8.36 -9.71
N LEU A 160 1.89 -7.83 -10.49
CA LEU A 160 3.31 -7.77 -10.10
C LEU A 160 3.57 -7.04 -8.77
N PRO A 161 2.95 -5.89 -8.47
CA PRO A 161 3.12 -5.24 -7.17
C PRO A 161 2.59 -6.08 -6.00
N ALA A 162 1.49 -6.82 -6.21
CA ALA A 162 0.95 -7.71 -5.18
C ALA A 162 1.88 -8.91 -4.95
N CYS A 163 2.43 -9.50 -6.01
CA CYS A 163 3.44 -10.55 -5.90
C CYS A 163 4.69 -10.06 -5.18
N ALA A 164 5.11 -8.81 -5.42
CA ALA A 164 6.26 -8.21 -4.76
C ALA A 164 6.05 -7.97 -3.26
N ALA A 165 4.80 -7.74 -2.83
CA ALA A 165 4.45 -7.54 -1.43
C ALA A 165 4.44 -8.84 -0.60
N LEU A 166 4.38 -10.03 -1.23
CA LEU A 166 4.39 -11.32 -0.53
C LEU A 166 5.69 -11.59 0.25
N PRO A 167 6.88 -11.57 -0.37
CA PRO A 167 8.13 -11.78 0.36
C PRO A 167 8.38 -10.65 1.37
N TRP A 168 7.92 -9.43 1.08
CA TRP A 168 7.99 -8.30 2.02
C TRP A 168 7.17 -8.55 3.30
N LEU A 169 5.93 -9.05 3.17
CA LEU A 169 5.13 -9.44 4.34
C LEU A 169 5.84 -10.54 5.16
N MET A 170 6.46 -11.51 4.49
CA MET A 170 7.18 -12.59 5.15
C MET A 170 8.42 -12.08 5.88
N GLU A 171 9.15 -11.14 5.29
CA GLU A 171 10.32 -10.48 5.91
C GLU A 171 9.91 -9.73 7.18
N VAL A 172 8.90 -8.85 7.08
CA VAL A 172 8.36 -8.11 8.23
C VAL A 172 7.87 -9.09 9.31
N TYR A 173 7.20 -10.18 8.91
CA TYR A 173 6.77 -11.22 9.84
C TYR A 173 7.95 -11.89 10.55
N GLN A 174 9.00 -12.28 9.85
CA GLN A 174 10.17 -12.90 10.47
C GLN A 174 10.89 -11.96 11.44
N THR A 175 10.99 -10.67 11.09
CA THR A 175 11.60 -9.64 11.91
C THR A 175 10.82 -9.42 13.21
N TYR A 176 9.49 -9.28 13.13
CA TYR A 176 8.66 -8.96 14.30
C TYR A 176 8.11 -10.18 15.06
N SER A 177 8.20 -11.41 14.53
CA SER A 177 7.77 -12.63 15.26
C SER A 177 8.63 -12.94 16.49
N ARG A 178 9.81 -12.32 16.59
CA ARG A 178 10.70 -12.45 17.74
C ARG A 178 10.36 -11.49 18.87
N ASP A 179 9.57 -10.45 18.58
CA ASP A 179 9.21 -9.44 19.57
C ASP A 179 8.01 -9.92 20.42
N PRO A 180 8.14 -9.99 21.75
CA PRO A 180 7.02 -10.38 22.62
C PRO A 180 5.94 -9.29 22.71
N VAL A 181 6.21 -8.07 22.22
CA VAL A 181 5.32 -6.91 22.35
C VAL A 181 4.41 -6.75 21.14
N LEU A 182 3.17 -7.25 21.25
CA LEU A 182 2.14 -7.20 20.22
C LEU A 182 1.86 -5.80 19.65
N LEU A 183 1.92 -4.75 20.48
CA LEU A 183 1.67 -3.36 20.06
C LEU A 183 2.79 -2.78 19.17
N ARG A 184 4.00 -3.35 19.26
CA ARG A 184 5.14 -2.99 18.41
C ARG A 184 5.02 -3.69 17.05
N SER A 185 4.66 -4.96 17.03
CA SER A 185 4.61 -5.80 15.82
C SER A 185 3.33 -5.65 15.00
N SER A 186 2.18 -5.39 15.64
CA SER A 186 0.87 -5.37 14.97
C SER A 186 0.72 -4.27 13.91
N VAL A 187 1.21 -3.05 14.17
CA VAL A 187 1.11 -1.91 13.23
C VAL A 187 1.87 -2.21 11.92
N PRO A 188 3.16 -2.61 11.95
CA PRO A 188 3.88 -3.15 10.81
C PRO A 188 3.15 -4.19 9.99
N LEU A 189 2.63 -5.23 10.67
CA LEU A 189 2.05 -6.39 10.03
C LEU A 189 0.71 -6.04 9.39
N LEU A 190 -0.13 -5.26 10.09
CA LEU A 190 -1.39 -4.78 9.54
C LEU A 190 -1.17 -3.87 8.34
N ALA A 191 -0.14 -3.01 8.35
CA ALA A 191 0.23 -2.21 7.18
C ALA A 191 0.51 -3.11 5.97
N CYS A 192 1.33 -4.15 6.16
CA CYS A 192 1.69 -5.08 5.09
C CYS A 192 0.47 -5.84 4.56
N VAL A 193 -0.34 -6.39 5.46
CA VAL A 193 -1.55 -7.14 5.11
C VAL A 193 -2.55 -6.27 4.35
N PHE A 194 -2.84 -5.06 4.84
CA PHE A 194 -3.80 -4.18 4.19
C PHE A 194 -3.31 -3.64 2.84
N LEU A 195 -2.01 -3.29 2.71
CA LEU A 195 -1.43 -2.88 1.44
C LEU A 195 -1.41 -4.04 0.42
N LEU A 196 -1.04 -5.24 0.85
CA LEU A 196 -1.09 -6.45 0.02
C LEU A 196 -2.53 -6.73 -0.44
N LEU A 197 -3.51 -6.68 0.48
CA LEU A 197 -4.92 -6.86 0.14
C LEU A 197 -5.42 -5.77 -0.81
N ALA A 198 -5.00 -4.52 -0.66
CA ALA A 198 -5.34 -3.45 -1.58
C ALA A 198 -4.80 -3.74 -3.00
N LEU A 199 -3.52 -4.11 -3.12
CA LEU A 199 -2.92 -4.45 -4.41
C LEU A 199 -3.54 -5.72 -5.02
N TYR A 200 -3.89 -6.70 -4.20
CA TYR A 200 -4.62 -7.89 -4.64
C TYR A 200 -6.00 -7.53 -5.19
N GLN A 201 -6.77 -6.69 -4.48
CA GLN A 201 -8.08 -6.26 -4.97
C GLN A 201 -7.93 -5.43 -6.27
N GLN A 202 -6.87 -4.62 -6.39
CA GLN A 202 -6.56 -3.91 -7.64
C GLN A 202 -6.33 -4.89 -8.80
N ALA A 203 -5.54 -5.94 -8.59
CA ALA A 203 -5.35 -6.98 -9.60
C ALA A 203 -6.66 -7.71 -9.92
N ALA A 204 -7.51 -7.98 -8.93
CA ALA A 204 -8.78 -8.68 -9.11
C ALA A 204 -9.76 -7.97 -10.08
N PHE A 205 -9.67 -6.64 -10.22
CA PHE A 205 -10.42 -5.91 -11.25
C PHE A 205 -10.05 -6.31 -12.68
N PHE A 206 -8.77 -6.60 -12.94
CA PHE A 206 -8.27 -7.01 -14.26
C PHE A 206 -8.58 -8.48 -14.59
N TYR A 207 -9.00 -9.27 -13.60
CA TYR A 207 -9.49 -10.63 -13.77
C TYR A 207 -11.03 -10.72 -13.70
N HIS A 208 -11.72 -9.61 -13.98
CA HIS A 208 -13.19 -9.51 -14.00
C HIS A 208 -13.89 -9.92 -12.69
N ARG A 209 -13.23 -9.75 -11.53
CA ARG A 209 -13.81 -9.97 -10.19
C ARG A 209 -13.82 -8.66 -9.38
N PRO A 210 -14.60 -7.62 -9.78
CA PRO A 210 -14.50 -6.30 -9.19
C PRO A 210 -15.13 -6.21 -7.79
N HIS A 211 -14.32 -5.80 -6.81
CA HIS A 211 -14.78 -5.49 -5.44
C HIS A 211 -14.34 -4.09 -4.99
N PRO A 212 -14.95 -3.00 -5.53
CA PRO A 212 -14.54 -1.62 -5.25
C PRO A 212 -14.59 -1.24 -3.78
N ARG A 213 -15.56 -1.77 -3.04
CA ARG A 213 -15.69 -1.52 -1.60
C ARG A 213 -14.52 -2.07 -0.80
N ARG A 214 -14.07 -3.28 -1.14
CA ARG A 214 -12.94 -3.94 -0.47
C ARG A 214 -11.64 -3.22 -0.79
N PHE A 215 -11.45 -2.84 -2.07
CA PHE A 215 -10.27 -2.07 -2.47
C PHE A 215 -10.17 -0.73 -1.73
N ILE A 216 -11.25 0.06 -1.67
CA ILE A 216 -11.24 1.36 -0.95
C ILE A 216 -10.92 1.16 0.54
N LEU A 217 -11.57 0.18 1.18
CA LEU A 217 -11.34 -0.13 2.59
C LEU A 217 -9.87 -0.46 2.86
N PHE A 218 -9.31 -1.40 2.10
CA PHE A 218 -7.93 -1.85 2.30
C PHE A 218 -6.90 -0.80 1.88
N ALA A 219 -7.17 0.01 0.85
CA ALA A 219 -6.26 1.09 0.45
C ALA A 219 -6.21 2.21 1.49
N VAL A 220 -7.35 2.60 2.07
CA VAL A 220 -7.39 3.65 3.11
C VAL A 220 -6.75 3.14 4.40
N LEU A 221 -7.09 1.92 4.85
CA LEU A 221 -6.48 1.33 6.04
C LEU A 221 -4.98 1.06 5.83
N GLY A 222 -4.59 0.53 4.67
CA GLY A 222 -3.19 0.31 4.31
C GLY A 222 -2.40 1.62 4.28
N SER A 223 -3.01 2.72 3.83
CA SER A 223 -2.39 4.05 3.88
C SER A 223 -2.20 4.55 5.30
N ALA A 224 -3.19 4.37 6.17
CA ALA A 224 -3.14 4.78 7.57
C ALA A 224 -2.11 3.97 8.37
N PHE A 225 -2.15 2.64 8.26
CA PHE A 225 -1.18 1.75 8.92
C PHE A 225 0.21 1.88 8.33
N GLY A 226 0.36 2.03 7.01
CA GLY A 226 1.66 2.27 6.38
C GLY A 226 2.27 3.60 6.81
N GLY A 227 1.46 4.66 6.91
CA GLY A 227 1.88 5.95 7.46
C GLY A 227 2.30 5.84 8.93
N ALA A 228 1.49 5.20 9.77
CA ALA A 228 1.85 4.91 11.16
C ALA A 228 3.17 4.12 11.25
N SER A 229 3.34 3.12 10.39
CA SER A 229 4.51 2.26 10.37
C SER A 229 5.81 2.98 9.97
N LEU A 230 5.76 4.13 9.31
CA LEU A 230 6.96 4.93 9.01
C LEU A 230 7.54 5.59 10.27
N ALA A 231 6.71 5.82 11.30
CA ALA A 231 7.17 6.31 12.59
C ALA A 231 7.89 5.23 13.41
N ASP A 232 7.90 3.97 12.94
CA ASP A 232 8.43 2.86 13.73
C ASP A 232 9.97 2.74 13.76
N GLY A 233 10.70 3.63 13.08
CA GLY A 233 12.17 3.65 13.11
C GLY A 233 12.79 2.42 12.45
N ARG A 234 12.28 2.03 11.28
CA ARG A 234 12.78 0.88 10.50
C ARG A 234 14.09 1.20 9.77
N SER A 235 14.75 0.15 9.25
CA SER A 235 15.84 0.30 8.28
C SER A 235 15.38 1.14 7.08
N LEU A 236 16.33 1.79 6.40
CA LEU A 236 16.04 2.61 5.22
C LEU A 236 15.32 1.81 4.14
N PHE A 237 15.70 0.54 3.96
CA PHE A 237 14.99 -0.40 3.09
C PHE A 237 13.51 -0.52 3.46
N GLY A 238 13.20 -0.76 4.75
CA GLY A 238 11.84 -0.88 5.25
C GLY A 238 11.00 0.39 5.07
N ILE A 239 11.60 1.56 5.24
CA ILE A 239 10.95 2.86 5.04
C ILE A 239 10.61 3.06 3.56
N VAL A 240 11.60 2.89 2.67
CA VAL A 240 11.43 3.16 1.23
C VAL A 240 10.52 2.13 0.57
N SER A 241 10.58 0.85 0.95
CA SER A 241 9.65 -0.19 0.47
C SER A 241 8.21 0.10 0.88
N THR A 242 7.97 0.49 2.14
CA THR A 242 6.63 0.88 2.62
C THR A 242 6.12 2.09 1.83
N ALA A 243 6.96 3.10 1.61
CA ALA A 243 6.62 4.26 0.78
C ALA A 243 6.28 3.87 -0.67
N ALA A 244 7.02 2.94 -1.27
CA ALA A 244 6.74 2.45 -2.62
C ALA A 244 5.35 1.81 -2.74
N PHE A 245 4.98 0.93 -1.80
CA PHE A 245 3.65 0.30 -1.74
C PHE A 245 2.53 1.32 -1.44
N LEU A 246 2.78 2.29 -0.56
CA LEU A 246 1.86 3.40 -0.29
C LEU A 246 1.58 4.23 -1.55
N LEU A 247 2.61 4.63 -2.28
CA LEU A 247 2.47 5.41 -3.50
C LEU A 247 1.74 4.61 -4.60
N CYS A 248 2.01 3.30 -4.71
CA CYS A 248 1.32 2.44 -5.67
C CYS A 248 -0.18 2.33 -5.37
N THR A 249 -0.54 2.12 -4.09
CA THR A 249 -1.94 2.01 -3.66
C THR A 249 -2.69 3.34 -3.74
N LEU A 250 -2.02 4.46 -3.42
CA LEU A 250 -2.54 5.81 -3.64
C LEU A 250 -2.78 6.08 -5.13
N GLY A 251 -1.86 5.66 -6.01
CA GLY A 251 -2.05 5.71 -7.46
C GLY A 251 -3.32 4.98 -7.90
N GLY A 252 -3.51 3.73 -7.48
CA GLY A 252 -4.73 2.97 -7.75
C GLY A 252 -6.00 3.65 -7.21
N LEU A 253 -5.93 4.21 -6.00
CA LEU A 253 -7.06 4.90 -5.37
C LEU A 253 -7.42 6.20 -6.11
N THR A 254 -6.43 6.97 -6.59
CA THR A 254 -6.69 8.18 -7.40
C THR A 254 -7.39 7.81 -8.71
N ALA A 255 -6.92 6.77 -9.41
CA ALA A 255 -7.54 6.32 -10.65
C ALA A 255 -9.00 5.86 -10.44
N LEU A 256 -9.27 5.08 -9.40
CA LEU A 256 -10.64 4.66 -9.04
C LEU A 256 -11.53 5.85 -8.64
N SER A 257 -10.99 6.80 -7.88
CA SER A 257 -11.74 7.98 -7.45
C SER A 257 -12.11 8.87 -8.64
N TYR A 258 -11.23 8.95 -9.64
CA TYR A 258 -11.45 9.69 -10.86
C TYR A 258 -12.57 9.05 -11.68
N SER A 259 -12.53 7.76 -11.94
CA SER A 259 -13.57 7.08 -12.73
C SER A 259 -14.93 7.08 -12.03
N ARG A 260 -14.97 6.92 -10.70
CA ARG A 260 -16.23 6.83 -9.95
C ARG A 260 -16.94 8.16 -9.78
N PHE A 261 -16.20 9.24 -9.58
CA PHE A 261 -16.79 10.53 -9.27
C PHE A 261 -16.77 11.49 -10.46
N SER A 262 -15.95 11.29 -11.50
CA SER A 262 -15.83 12.24 -12.62
C SER A 262 -17.13 12.34 -13.44
N PRO A 263 -17.62 13.56 -13.75
CA PRO A 263 -18.87 13.75 -14.50
C PRO A 263 -18.80 13.19 -15.93
N LYS A 264 -17.58 13.01 -16.48
CA LYS A 264 -17.38 12.52 -17.85
C LYS A 264 -17.75 11.05 -18.05
N ALA A 265 -17.79 10.24 -16.99
CA ALA A 265 -18.22 8.84 -17.07
C ALA A 265 -19.71 8.72 -17.46
N VAL A 266 -20.53 9.72 -17.13
CA VAL A 266 -21.95 9.75 -17.47
C VAL A 266 -22.16 10.17 -18.93
N GLY A 267 -21.30 11.04 -19.49
CA GLY A 267 -21.45 11.56 -20.86
C GLY A 267 -20.98 10.64 -21.98
N GLN A 268 -20.05 9.71 -21.71
CA GLN A 268 -19.57 8.75 -22.72
C GLN A 268 -20.50 7.53 -22.85
N GLN A 269 -21.14 7.07 -21.76
CA GLN A 269 -22.15 6.00 -21.86
C GLN A 269 -23.39 6.45 -22.65
N THR A 270 -23.77 7.73 -22.58
CA THR A 270 -24.91 8.26 -23.37
C THR A 270 -24.59 8.43 -24.86
N LEU A 271 -23.32 8.61 -25.24
CA LEU A 271 -22.95 8.76 -26.65
C LEU A 271 -22.79 7.41 -27.36
N ASP A 272 -22.25 6.39 -26.68
CA ASP A 272 -22.13 5.04 -27.27
C ASP A 272 -23.50 4.33 -27.39
N SER A 273 -24.49 4.66 -26.56
CA SER A 273 -25.87 4.16 -26.75
C SER A 273 -26.61 4.81 -27.93
N THR A 274 -26.07 5.88 -28.52
CA THR A 274 -26.64 6.53 -29.72
C THR A 274 -25.95 6.14 -31.02
N VAL A 275 -24.90 5.32 -30.94
CA VAL A 275 -24.22 4.75 -32.11
C VAL A 275 -24.49 3.26 -32.13
N HIS A 276 -25.75 2.93 -32.40
CA HIS A 276 -26.15 1.62 -32.92
C HIS A 276 -25.67 1.48 -34.37
#